data_AF-A0AAW6RXG2-F1
#
_entry.id   AF-A0AAW6RXG2-F1
#
_cell.length_a   1.000
_cell.length_b   1.000
_cell.length_c   1.000
_cell.angle_alpha   90.00
_cell.angle_beta   90.00
_cell.angle_gamma   90.00
#
_symmetry.space_group_name_H-M   'P 1'
#
loop_
_entity.id
_entity.type
_entity.pdbx_description
1 polymer ?
#
loop_
_entity_poly.entity_id
_entity_poly.type
_entity_poly.pdbx_seq_one_letter_code
_entity_poly.pdbx_strand_id
1 'polypeptide(L)'
;MSLEIESLLSPISSDQPCGQDLSFSNEFHAIKIAKTQDDPLLDQGDWVAEPKQADWHFVEQKSIELLTGKSKDLRLMGWLLEAWSNLYGFEGTAKALELMHRTLNEYWTQLHPEIEEEDLDQRLGLLQGSINHLIPLIKQVAIVNVPAFSLSDYEALLRQKNHLLKQVESYTEDANSSQILEQFELSLFNTSKSFQYQNYQHFSAILAEWSILKSVLDTLMGLDAPSFAAIDTQLENIHTSLKKLYKTDVFTQPVMATHTSESSAATTITTQTLSFTQHKEQEIDMNIVHPSKGFQVQPQNHLANREQAMRVLQEISDYFQANEPHSPVSYMLQKTIKWSQMPLHEWLNQVIKNENPLHNVQELLGVQQANESNDW
;
A
#
# COMPACT_ATOMS: atom_id res chain seq x y z
N MET A 1 14.52 10.73 -23.31
CA MET A 1 15.56 9.70 -23.17
C MET A 1 14.80 8.40 -22.98
N SER A 2 14.99 7.38 -23.81
CA SER A 2 14.26 6.12 -23.65
C SER A 2 14.94 5.29 -22.57
N LEU A 3 14.20 4.82 -21.57
CA LEU A 3 14.71 3.87 -20.58
C LEU A 3 14.83 2.50 -21.25
N GLU A 4 16.05 2.13 -21.62
CA GLU A 4 16.36 0.86 -22.29
C GLU A 4 16.82 -0.18 -21.26
N ILE A 5 16.15 -1.34 -21.22
CA ILE A 5 16.41 -2.38 -20.22
C ILE A 5 17.16 -3.60 -20.77
N GLU A 6 17.33 -3.72 -22.09
CA GLU A 6 17.90 -4.93 -22.70
C GLU A 6 19.35 -5.18 -22.29
N SER A 7 20.15 -4.11 -22.13
CA SER A 7 21.51 -4.22 -21.61
C SER A 7 21.55 -4.67 -20.15
N LEU A 8 20.55 -4.26 -19.35
CA LEU A 8 20.41 -4.64 -17.94
C LEU A 8 19.98 -6.11 -17.77
N LEU A 9 19.37 -6.70 -18.78
CA LEU A 9 18.95 -8.11 -18.78
C LEU A 9 20.00 -9.06 -19.35
N SER A 10 21.05 -8.54 -20.00
CA SER A 10 22.12 -9.38 -20.53
C SER A 10 22.93 -10.04 -19.39
N PRO A 11 23.33 -11.31 -19.51
CA PRO A 11 24.12 -11.97 -18.48
C PRO A 11 25.46 -11.26 -18.28
N ILE A 12 25.99 -11.24 -17.05
CA ILE A 12 27.29 -10.63 -16.73
C ILE A 12 28.43 -11.35 -17.47
N SER A 13 28.38 -12.68 -17.50
CA SER A 13 29.32 -13.53 -18.25
C SER A 13 28.67 -14.87 -18.59
N SER A 14 29.28 -15.66 -19.48
CA SER A 14 28.82 -17.01 -19.80
C SER A 14 28.85 -17.96 -18.61
N ASP A 15 29.87 -17.81 -17.76
CA ASP A 15 30.16 -18.76 -16.68
C ASP A 15 29.49 -18.33 -15.36
N GLN A 16 29.30 -17.03 -15.18
CA GLN A 16 28.58 -16.43 -14.05
C GLN A 16 27.55 -15.42 -14.57
N PRO A 17 26.36 -15.86 -15.01
CA PRO A 17 25.31 -14.99 -15.53
C PRO A 17 24.87 -13.88 -14.58
N CYS A 18 24.87 -14.15 -13.27
CA CYS A 18 24.52 -13.18 -12.23
C CYS A 18 25.71 -12.44 -11.61
N GLY A 19 26.94 -12.77 -12.01
CA GLY A 19 28.15 -12.16 -11.45
C GLY A 19 28.31 -12.43 -9.95
N GLN A 20 28.87 -11.46 -9.22
CA GLN A 20 29.29 -11.61 -7.83
C GLN A 20 28.35 -10.90 -6.83
N ASP A 21 28.34 -11.36 -5.58
CA ASP A 21 27.70 -10.62 -4.48
C ASP A 21 28.48 -9.33 -4.18
N LEU A 22 27.75 -8.22 -4.03
CA LEU A 22 28.27 -6.88 -3.77
C LEU A 22 27.96 -6.38 -2.35
N SER A 23 27.47 -7.23 -1.44
CA SER A 23 27.07 -6.89 -0.06
C SER A 23 28.05 -5.98 0.69
N PHE A 24 29.36 -6.21 0.53
CA PHE A 24 30.44 -5.48 1.21
C PHE A 24 31.23 -4.53 0.28
N SER A 25 30.71 -4.27 -0.91
CA SER A 25 31.37 -3.40 -1.89
C SER A 25 31.24 -1.92 -1.50
N ASN A 26 32.29 -1.13 -1.78
CA ASN A 26 32.25 0.32 -1.58
C ASN A 26 31.17 0.97 -2.46
N GLU A 27 30.86 0.37 -3.61
CA GLU A 27 29.84 0.83 -4.53
C GLU A 27 28.43 0.70 -3.92
N PHE A 28 28.11 -0.41 -3.24
CA PHE A 28 26.87 -0.55 -2.48
C PHE A 28 26.76 0.47 -1.35
N HIS A 29 27.85 0.70 -0.63
CA HIS A 29 27.89 1.73 0.41
C HIS A 29 27.64 3.13 -0.17
N ALA A 30 28.24 3.45 -1.31
CA ALA A 30 28.04 4.72 -1.98
C ALA A 30 26.59 4.92 -2.43
N ILE A 31 25.94 3.89 -2.99
CA ILE A 31 24.51 3.97 -3.36
C ILE A 31 23.65 4.19 -2.13
N LYS A 32 23.86 3.43 -1.04
CA LYS A 32 23.12 3.61 0.22
C LYS A 32 23.25 5.04 0.77
N ILE A 33 24.45 5.61 0.73
CA ILE A 33 24.67 6.99 1.15
C ILE A 33 23.91 7.96 0.24
N ALA A 34 23.95 7.76 -1.08
CA ALA A 34 23.33 8.64 -2.06
C ALA A 34 21.79 8.62 -2.01
N LYS A 35 21.16 7.47 -1.71
CA LYS A 35 19.68 7.38 -1.58
C LYS A 35 19.14 7.88 -0.23
N THR A 36 20.01 8.17 0.74
CA THR A 36 19.58 8.63 2.06
C THR A 36 19.25 10.11 1.98
N GLN A 37 18.02 10.47 2.39
CA GLN A 37 17.57 11.85 2.55
C GLN A 37 17.07 12.07 3.98
N ASP A 38 17.26 13.28 4.49
CA ASP A 38 16.75 13.68 5.80
C ASP A 38 15.25 14.01 5.71
N ASP A 39 14.50 13.71 6.78
CA ASP A 39 13.09 14.08 6.87
C ASP A 39 12.97 15.60 7.10
N PRO A 40 12.37 16.35 6.16
CA PRO A 40 12.23 17.80 6.30
C PRO A 40 11.29 18.23 7.44
N LEU A 41 10.50 17.31 8.01
CA LEU A 41 9.60 17.57 9.13
C LEU A 41 10.28 17.41 10.50
N LEU A 42 11.50 16.88 10.56
CA LEU A 42 12.24 16.75 11.81
C LEU A 42 12.84 18.09 12.24
N ASP A 43 12.53 18.50 13.47
CA ASP A 43 13.15 19.67 14.09
C ASP A 43 14.66 19.43 14.27
N GLN A 44 15.48 20.25 13.60
CA GLN A 44 16.94 20.20 13.67
C GLN A 44 17.50 20.87 14.94
N GLY A 45 16.63 21.47 15.77
CA GLY A 45 17.03 22.25 16.93
C GLY A 45 17.92 23.45 16.54
N ASP A 46 18.85 23.82 17.41
CA ASP A 46 19.75 24.99 17.21
C ASP A 46 20.79 24.79 16.08
N TRP A 47 20.87 23.60 15.46
CA TRP A 47 21.82 23.29 14.40
C TRP A 47 21.11 23.20 13.06
N VAL A 48 21.01 24.32 12.34
CA VAL A 48 20.46 24.35 10.98
C VAL A 48 21.53 23.86 10.00
N ALA A 49 21.43 22.60 9.58
CA ALA A 49 22.18 22.06 8.45
C ALA A 49 21.27 21.97 7.22
N GLU A 50 21.83 22.13 6.02
CA GLU A 50 21.05 21.84 4.80
C GLU A 50 20.61 20.37 4.84
N PRO A 51 19.30 20.07 4.78
CA PRO A 51 18.83 18.70 4.83
C PRO A 51 19.45 17.90 3.70
N LYS A 52 20.02 16.74 4.03
CA LYS A 52 20.59 15.85 3.03
C LYS A 52 19.51 15.45 2.05
N GLN A 53 19.75 15.68 0.76
CA GLN A 53 18.88 15.24 -0.33
C GLN A 53 19.45 13.99 -0.99
N ALA A 54 18.57 13.12 -1.47
CA ALA A 54 18.97 11.96 -2.24
C ALA A 54 19.49 12.37 -3.62
N ASP A 55 20.61 11.78 -4.05
CA ASP A 55 21.14 11.93 -5.41
C ASP A 55 20.65 10.77 -6.28
N TRP A 56 19.42 10.90 -6.80
CA TRP A 56 18.81 9.87 -7.62
C TRP A 56 19.55 9.61 -8.95
N HIS A 57 20.23 10.61 -9.51
CA HIS A 57 21.04 10.43 -10.71
C HIS A 57 22.27 9.57 -10.42
N PHE A 58 22.92 9.78 -9.27
CA PHE A 58 24.02 8.91 -8.84
C PHE A 58 23.53 7.47 -8.59
N VAL A 59 22.40 7.31 -7.89
CA VAL A 59 21.79 5.99 -7.62
C VAL A 59 21.49 5.27 -8.93
N GLU A 60 20.88 5.95 -9.90
CA GLU A 60 20.61 5.39 -11.23
C GLU A 60 21.91 4.95 -11.92
N GLN A 61 22.85 5.88 -12.11
CA GLN A 61 24.07 5.63 -12.87
C GLN A 61 24.87 4.46 -12.28
N LYS A 62 25.04 4.44 -10.95
CA LYS A 62 25.78 3.37 -10.28
C LYS A 62 25.02 2.05 -10.28
N SER A 63 23.70 2.06 -10.14
CA SER A 63 22.92 0.83 -10.20
C SER A 63 22.98 0.20 -11.60
N ILE A 64 22.87 1.01 -12.66
CA ILE A 64 23.01 0.55 -14.05
C ILE A 64 24.42 0.00 -14.32
N GLU A 65 25.47 0.71 -13.89
CA GLU A 65 26.86 0.25 -14.01
C GLU A 65 27.07 -1.13 -13.38
N LEU A 66 26.54 -1.33 -12.16
CA LEU A 66 26.69 -2.60 -11.45
C LEU A 66 25.82 -3.72 -12.05
N LEU A 67 24.58 -3.42 -12.42
CA LEU A 67 23.65 -4.38 -13.04
C LEU A 67 24.13 -4.86 -14.40
N THR A 68 24.82 -4.01 -15.16
CA THR A 68 25.38 -4.39 -16.46
C THR A 68 26.75 -5.09 -16.35
N GLY A 69 27.59 -4.68 -15.41
CA GLY A 69 29.00 -5.08 -15.39
C GLY A 69 29.44 -6.02 -14.27
N LYS A 70 28.70 -6.13 -13.16
CA LYS A 70 29.20 -6.83 -11.96
C LYS A 70 28.23 -7.83 -11.32
N SER A 71 26.94 -7.49 -11.21
CA SER A 71 26.02 -8.29 -10.41
C SER A 71 24.56 -8.13 -10.84
N LYS A 72 23.83 -9.24 -10.95
CA LYS A 72 22.37 -9.25 -10.98
C LYS A 72 21.90 -9.37 -9.53
N ASP A 73 21.34 -8.31 -8.98
CA ASP A 73 21.03 -8.21 -7.56
C ASP A 73 19.67 -7.56 -7.30
N LEU A 74 18.86 -8.18 -6.44
CA LEU A 74 17.55 -7.68 -6.03
C LEU A 74 17.62 -6.30 -5.37
N ARG A 75 18.68 -6.03 -4.61
CA ARG A 75 18.88 -4.75 -3.92
C ARG A 75 19.14 -3.63 -4.91
N LEU A 76 19.96 -3.91 -5.95
CA LEU A 76 20.20 -2.95 -7.04
C LEU A 76 18.93 -2.65 -7.82
N MET A 77 18.09 -3.67 -8.07
CA MET A 77 16.80 -3.47 -8.74
C MET A 77 15.84 -2.62 -7.89
N GLY A 78 15.80 -2.85 -6.58
CA GLY A 78 15.03 -2.00 -5.65
C GLY A 78 15.50 -0.54 -5.65
N TRP A 79 16.82 -0.30 -5.63
CA TRP A 79 17.35 1.08 -5.70
C TRP A 79 17.14 1.74 -7.06
N LEU A 80 17.21 0.98 -8.15
CA LEU A 80 16.92 1.48 -9.48
C LEU A 80 15.44 1.82 -9.65
N LEU A 81 14.53 1.01 -9.05
CA LEU A 81 13.11 1.34 -8.95
C LEU A 81 12.91 2.70 -8.25
N GLU A 82 13.52 2.90 -7.09
CA GLU A 82 13.46 4.18 -6.37
C GLU A 82 13.97 5.35 -7.25
N ALA A 83 15.14 5.21 -7.86
CA ALA A 83 15.74 6.25 -8.69
C ALA A 83 14.87 6.58 -9.91
N TRP A 84 14.42 5.56 -10.65
CA TRP A 84 13.60 5.76 -11.84
C TRP A 84 12.23 6.31 -11.54
N SER A 85 11.61 5.92 -10.43
CA SER A 85 10.36 6.54 -9.97
C SER A 85 10.53 8.02 -9.66
N ASN A 86 11.64 8.42 -9.02
CA ASN A 86 11.90 9.82 -8.69
C ASN A 86 12.29 10.67 -9.91
N LEU A 87 13.06 10.12 -10.86
CA LEU A 87 13.57 10.84 -12.03
C LEU A 87 12.57 10.89 -13.19
N TYR A 88 11.82 9.80 -13.40
CA TYR A 88 11.00 9.59 -14.59
C TYR A 88 9.53 9.27 -14.27
N GLY A 89 9.13 9.39 -13.00
CA GLY A 89 7.74 9.24 -12.58
C GLY A 89 7.15 7.88 -12.89
N PHE A 90 5.94 7.87 -13.46
CA PHE A 90 5.25 6.62 -13.78
C PHE A 90 5.96 5.80 -14.88
N GLU A 91 6.61 6.46 -15.85
CA GLU A 91 7.36 5.76 -16.90
C GLU A 91 8.52 4.95 -16.31
N GLY A 92 9.31 5.60 -15.43
CA GLY A 92 10.41 4.94 -14.74
C GLY A 92 9.95 3.80 -13.83
N THR A 93 8.85 4.01 -13.11
CA THR A 93 8.25 2.98 -12.25
C THR A 93 7.84 1.74 -13.07
N ALA A 94 7.15 1.94 -14.20
CA ALA A 94 6.75 0.83 -15.08
C ALA A 94 7.99 0.07 -15.60
N LYS A 95 9.00 0.80 -16.07
CA LYS A 95 10.23 0.19 -16.60
C LYS A 95 11.04 -0.57 -15.56
N ALA A 96 11.05 -0.09 -14.32
CA ALA A 96 11.71 -0.79 -13.22
C ALA A 96 10.97 -2.08 -12.82
N LEU A 97 9.63 -2.07 -12.82
CA LEU A 97 8.84 -3.29 -12.63
C LEU A 97 9.08 -4.28 -13.77
N GLU A 98 9.12 -3.80 -15.01
CA GLU A 98 9.45 -4.62 -16.20
C GLU A 98 10.79 -5.34 -16.03
N LEU A 99 11.83 -4.57 -15.69
CA LEU A 99 13.17 -5.09 -15.41
C LEU A 99 13.15 -6.13 -14.28
N MET A 100 12.44 -5.85 -13.19
CA MET A 100 12.39 -6.71 -12.02
C MET A 100 11.78 -8.07 -12.35
N HIS A 101 10.59 -8.12 -12.96
CA HIS A 101 9.95 -9.41 -13.25
C HIS A 101 10.70 -10.19 -14.34
N ARG A 102 11.30 -9.52 -15.35
CA ARG A 102 12.11 -10.20 -16.37
C ARG A 102 13.38 -10.79 -15.76
N THR A 103 14.05 -10.05 -14.87
CA THR A 103 15.25 -10.53 -14.16
C THR A 103 14.92 -11.69 -13.23
N LEU A 104 13.83 -11.58 -12.47
CA LEU A 104 13.36 -12.67 -11.60
C LEU A 104 13.07 -13.93 -12.40
N ASN A 105 12.33 -13.81 -13.51
CA ASN A 105 11.96 -14.96 -14.33
C ASN A 105 13.18 -15.65 -14.98
N GLU A 106 14.18 -14.88 -15.41
CA GLU A 106 15.37 -15.42 -16.09
C GLU A 106 16.42 -15.95 -15.11
N TYR A 107 16.67 -15.23 -14.01
CA TYR A 107 17.86 -15.41 -13.18
C TYR A 107 17.57 -15.94 -11.78
N TRP A 108 16.33 -16.27 -11.42
CA TRP A 108 15.91 -16.61 -10.06
C TRP A 108 16.93 -17.43 -9.28
N THR A 109 17.34 -18.60 -9.77
CA THR A 109 18.22 -19.49 -9.01
C THR A 109 19.59 -18.88 -8.66
N GLN A 110 20.16 -18.06 -9.54
CA GLN A 110 21.53 -17.52 -9.39
C GLN A 110 21.55 -16.04 -8.96
N LEU A 111 20.39 -15.40 -8.85
CA LEU A 111 20.25 -13.99 -8.53
C LEU A 111 20.81 -13.66 -7.14
N HIS A 112 21.40 -12.48 -6.96
CA HIS A 112 21.86 -12.04 -5.64
C HIS A 112 20.73 -11.35 -4.85
N PRO A 113 20.64 -11.57 -3.52
CA PRO A 113 21.40 -12.55 -2.75
C PRO A 113 21.00 -14.00 -3.10
N GLU A 114 21.97 -14.91 -3.08
CA GLU A 114 21.74 -16.34 -3.36
C GLU A 114 20.80 -16.97 -2.32
N ILE A 115 20.08 -18.02 -2.72
CA ILE A 115 19.23 -18.79 -1.79
C ILE A 115 20.14 -19.77 -1.05
N GLU A 116 20.21 -19.63 0.27
CA GLU A 116 20.97 -20.52 1.15
C GLU A 116 20.03 -21.56 1.78
N GLU A 117 20.36 -22.85 1.72
CA GLU A 117 19.60 -23.94 2.38
C GLU A 117 18.08 -23.96 2.07
N GLU A 118 17.69 -23.54 0.86
CA GLU A 118 16.28 -23.39 0.43
C GLU A 118 15.48 -22.31 1.19
N ASP A 119 16.17 -21.44 1.94
CA ASP A 119 15.57 -20.31 2.67
C ASP A 119 15.34 -19.10 1.75
N LEU A 120 14.06 -18.73 1.60
CA LEU A 120 13.63 -17.59 0.80
C LEU A 120 13.51 -16.29 1.59
N ASP A 121 13.67 -16.30 2.92
CA ASP A 121 13.34 -15.19 3.82
C ASP A 121 14.06 -13.89 3.44
N GLN A 122 15.34 -13.98 3.08
CA GLN A 122 16.11 -12.80 2.70
C GLN A 122 15.55 -12.16 1.43
N ARG A 123 15.25 -12.96 0.39
CA ARG A 123 14.68 -12.45 -0.86
C ARG A 123 13.26 -11.95 -0.67
N LEU A 124 12.45 -12.66 0.12
CA LEU A 124 11.11 -12.24 0.52
C LEU A 124 11.15 -10.87 1.18
N GLY A 125 12.02 -10.67 2.17
CA GLY A 125 12.16 -9.39 2.87
C GLY A 125 12.56 -8.24 1.93
N LEU A 126 13.48 -8.49 0.99
CA LEU A 126 13.91 -7.48 0.01
C LEU A 126 12.81 -7.13 -1.00
N LEU A 127 12.10 -8.13 -1.51
CA LEU A 127 10.98 -7.95 -2.43
C LEU A 127 9.82 -7.22 -1.73
N GLN A 128 9.43 -7.67 -0.54
CA GLN A 128 8.41 -7.04 0.28
C GLN A 128 8.76 -5.59 0.59
N GLY A 129 10.02 -5.31 0.94
CA GLY A 129 10.52 -3.95 1.17
C GLY A 129 10.36 -3.06 -0.07
N SER A 130 10.78 -3.55 -1.24
CA SER A 130 10.66 -2.83 -2.51
C SER A 130 9.19 -2.59 -2.89
N ILE A 131 8.33 -3.60 -2.71
CA ILE A 131 6.89 -3.54 -2.98
C ILE A 131 6.18 -2.55 -2.05
N ASN A 132 6.49 -2.57 -0.77
CA ASN A 132 5.89 -1.66 0.21
C ASN A 132 6.25 -0.20 -0.10
N HIS A 133 7.39 0.05 -0.75
CA HIS A 133 7.81 1.39 -1.15
C HIS A 133 7.20 1.86 -2.48
N LEU A 134 6.59 0.95 -3.26
CA LEU A 134 5.98 1.25 -4.56
C LEU A 134 4.88 2.32 -4.47
N ILE A 135 3.95 2.19 -3.51
CA ILE A 135 2.84 3.13 -3.37
C ILE A 135 3.32 4.54 -2.97
N PRO A 136 4.19 4.70 -1.95
CA PRO A 136 4.81 5.99 -1.66
C PRO A 136 5.46 6.66 -2.88
N LEU A 137 6.26 5.91 -3.66
CA LEU A 137 6.92 6.41 -4.86
C LEU A 137 5.90 6.90 -5.90
N ILE A 138 4.89 6.10 -6.20
CA ILE A 138 3.81 6.45 -7.13
C ILE A 138 3.07 7.71 -6.67
N LYS A 139 2.83 7.85 -5.37
CA LYS A 139 2.13 9.03 -4.83
C LYS A 139 2.96 10.31 -4.91
N GLN A 140 4.27 10.21 -4.93
CA GLN A 140 5.15 11.37 -5.07
C GLN A 140 5.28 11.88 -6.52
N VAL A 141 4.83 11.10 -7.51
CA VAL A 141 4.90 11.49 -8.93
C VAL A 141 4.04 12.72 -9.21
N ALA A 142 4.62 13.71 -9.90
CA ALA A 142 3.93 14.90 -10.36
C ALA A 142 2.83 14.56 -11.38
N ILE A 143 1.62 15.04 -11.12
CA ILE A 143 0.45 14.90 -12.01
C ILE A 143 0.18 16.17 -12.84
N VAL A 144 0.78 17.29 -12.42
CA VAL A 144 0.81 18.59 -13.11
C VAL A 144 2.19 19.21 -12.90
N ASN A 145 2.63 20.11 -13.78
CA ASN A 145 4.06 20.43 -13.89
C ASN A 145 4.42 21.88 -13.50
N VAL A 146 3.46 22.81 -13.46
CA VAL A 146 3.73 24.22 -13.19
C VAL A 146 2.59 24.89 -12.39
N PRO A 147 2.80 25.12 -11.07
CA PRO A 147 3.76 24.42 -10.22
C PRO A 147 3.52 22.90 -10.21
N ALA A 148 4.54 22.13 -9.82
CA ALA A 148 4.43 20.69 -9.71
C ALA A 148 3.58 20.33 -8.49
N PHE A 149 2.51 19.56 -8.70
CA PHE A 149 1.76 18.91 -7.63
C PHE A 149 1.81 17.41 -7.84
N SER A 150 2.10 16.68 -6.78
CA SER A 150 2.11 15.22 -6.77
C SER A 150 0.70 14.65 -6.63
N LEU A 151 0.59 13.33 -6.79
CA LEU A 151 -0.64 12.62 -6.48
C LEU A 151 -0.97 12.68 -4.97
N SER A 152 0.03 12.64 -4.07
CA SER A 152 -0.18 12.82 -2.63
C SER A 152 -0.74 14.20 -2.30
N ASP A 153 -0.26 15.25 -2.97
CA ASP A 153 -0.79 16.62 -2.82
C ASP A 153 -2.27 16.67 -3.21
N TYR A 154 -2.62 16.08 -4.35
CA TYR A 154 -4.01 16.01 -4.79
C TYR A 154 -4.91 15.20 -3.84
N GLU A 155 -4.43 14.07 -3.33
CA GLU A 155 -5.19 13.31 -2.31
C GLU A 155 -5.40 14.13 -1.03
N ALA A 156 -4.39 14.88 -0.58
CA ALA A 156 -4.49 15.75 0.58
C ALA A 156 -5.53 16.87 0.36
N LEU A 157 -5.47 17.54 -0.81
CA LEU A 157 -6.44 18.57 -1.20
C LEU A 157 -7.88 18.01 -1.26
N LEU A 158 -8.07 16.79 -1.77
CA LEU A 158 -9.38 16.14 -1.78
C LEU A 158 -9.89 15.83 -0.37
N ARG A 159 -9.03 15.32 0.52
CA ARG A 159 -9.40 15.03 1.92
C ARG A 159 -9.84 16.31 2.63
N GLN A 160 -9.09 17.39 2.42
CA GLN A 160 -9.41 18.69 2.98
C GLN A 160 -10.72 19.26 2.44
N LYS A 161 -10.93 19.22 1.12
CA LYS A 161 -12.20 19.64 0.52
C LYS A 161 -13.40 18.88 1.09
N ASN A 162 -13.26 17.56 1.24
CA ASN A 162 -14.31 16.72 1.82
C ASN A 162 -14.55 17.01 3.30
N HIS A 163 -13.51 17.41 4.05
CA HIS A 163 -13.60 17.82 5.43
C HIS A 163 -14.39 19.14 5.57
N LEU A 164 -14.08 20.14 4.74
CA LEU A 164 -14.80 21.42 4.71
C LEU A 164 -16.29 21.23 4.39
N LEU A 165 -16.62 20.36 3.44
CA LEU A 165 -18.03 20.04 3.09
C LEU A 165 -18.81 19.38 4.24
N LYS A 166 -18.13 18.75 5.21
CA LYS A 166 -18.77 18.13 6.39
C LYS A 166 -18.92 19.10 7.57
N GLN A 167 -18.09 20.15 7.65
CA GLN A 167 -18.02 21.09 8.78
C GLN A 167 -18.79 22.40 8.57
N VAL A 168 -19.93 22.36 7.86
CA VAL A 168 -20.75 23.54 7.46
C VAL A 168 -21.13 24.50 8.61
N GLU A 169 -20.93 24.14 9.89
CA GLU A 169 -21.25 24.98 11.06
C GLU A 169 -20.05 25.70 11.73
N SER A 170 -18.80 25.46 11.33
CA SER A 170 -17.64 26.16 11.91
C SER A 170 -16.87 26.93 10.84
N TYR A 171 -17.24 28.20 10.63
CA TYR A 171 -16.59 29.10 9.67
C TYR A 171 -15.23 29.57 10.20
N THR A 172 -14.21 28.75 10.04
CA THR A 172 -12.85 29.24 9.84
C THR A 172 -12.47 28.88 8.42
N GLU A 173 -12.72 29.79 7.48
CA GLU A 173 -12.17 29.71 6.13
C GLU A 173 -10.65 29.69 6.26
N ASP A 174 -10.05 28.52 6.10
CA ASP A 174 -8.61 28.43 5.90
C ASP A 174 -8.30 28.90 4.48
N ALA A 175 -8.20 30.23 4.33
CA ALA A 175 -8.03 30.92 3.05
C ALA A 175 -6.84 30.40 2.23
N ASN A 176 -5.79 29.93 2.92
CA ASN A 176 -4.60 29.34 2.30
C ASN A 176 -4.95 28.07 1.51
N SER A 177 -5.84 27.26 2.05
CA SER A 177 -6.15 25.95 1.50
C SER A 177 -7.08 26.01 0.29
N SER A 178 -8.03 26.94 0.30
CA SER A 178 -8.82 27.30 -0.88
C SER A 178 -7.93 27.83 -2.00
N GLN A 179 -6.93 28.66 -1.67
CA GLN A 179 -5.98 29.20 -2.65
C GLN A 179 -5.11 28.12 -3.30
N ILE A 180 -4.62 27.13 -2.53
CA ILE A 180 -3.84 26.01 -3.08
C ILE A 180 -4.70 25.14 -4.01
N LEU A 181 -5.97 24.91 -3.66
CA LEU A 181 -6.89 24.17 -4.52
C LEU A 181 -7.14 24.89 -5.86
N GLU A 182 -7.38 26.20 -5.83
CA GLU A 182 -7.52 27.02 -7.04
C GLU A 182 -6.24 26.99 -7.89
N GLN A 183 -5.07 27.09 -7.26
CA GLN A 183 -3.79 26.99 -7.93
C GLN A 183 -3.61 25.61 -8.61
N PHE A 184 -4.00 24.53 -7.93
CA PHE A 184 -3.99 23.19 -8.51
C PHE A 184 -4.91 23.08 -9.73
N GLU A 185 -6.15 23.57 -9.64
CA GLU A 185 -7.11 23.52 -10.74
C GLU A 185 -6.63 24.30 -11.97
N LEU A 186 -6.03 25.48 -11.76
CA LEU A 186 -5.40 26.26 -12.82
C LEU A 186 -4.20 25.53 -13.44
N SER A 187 -3.37 24.87 -12.61
CA SER A 187 -2.23 24.09 -13.08
C SER A 187 -2.67 22.88 -13.91
N LEU A 188 -3.72 22.18 -13.48
CA LEU A 188 -4.31 21.07 -14.20
C LEU A 188 -4.91 21.53 -15.55
N PHE A 189 -5.58 22.68 -15.57
CA PHE A 189 -6.13 23.26 -16.79
C PHE A 189 -5.04 23.63 -17.81
N ASN A 190 -3.92 24.19 -17.33
CA ASN A 190 -2.79 24.59 -18.17
C ASN A 190 -1.88 23.40 -18.57
N THR A 191 -2.01 22.25 -17.90
CA THR A 191 -1.27 21.04 -18.23
C THR A 191 -1.75 20.47 -19.55
N SER A 192 -0.83 20.22 -20.49
CA SER A 192 -1.17 19.76 -21.83
C SER A 192 -1.89 18.40 -21.82
N LYS A 193 -2.82 18.21 -22.78
CA LYS A 193 -3.53 16.93 -22.93
C LYS A 193 -2.61 15.77 -23.29
N SER A 194 -1.54 16.03 -24.05
CA SER A 194 -0.52 15.03 -24.35
C SER A 194 0.15 14.53 -23.07
N PHE A 195 0.52 15.44 -22.17
CA PHE A 195 1.12 15.07 -20.89
C PHE A 195 0.14 14.25 -20.04
N GLN A 196 -1.11 14.69 -19.88
CA GLN A 196 -2.14 13.95 -19.13
C GLN A 196 -2.35 12.54 -19.69
N TYR A 197 -2.39 12.41 -21.02
CA TYR A 197 -2.55 11.13 -21.70
C TYR A 197 -1.34 10.21 -21.50
N GLN A 198 -0.12 10.71 -21.72
CA GLN A 198 1.11 9.96 -21.50
C GLN A 198 1.22 9.50 -20.04
N ASN A 199 0.98 10.40 -19.09
CA ASN A 199 1.05 10.07 -17.66
C ASN A 199 0.05 8.95 -17.30
N TYR A 200 -1.18 9.02 -17.84
CA TYR A 200 -2.18 7.96 -17.66
C TYR A 200 -1.79 6.63 -18.34
N GLN A 201 -1.18 6.67 -19.52
CA GLN A 201 -0.67 5.48 -20.20
C GLN A 201 0.46 4.83 -19.41
N HIS A 202 1.41 5.61 -18.91
CA HIS A 202 2.50 5.11 -18.08
C HIS A 202 1.98 4.48 -16.79
N PHE A 203 0.99 5.12 -16.13
CA PHE A 203 0.35 4.51 -14.97
C PHE A 203 -0.38 3.20 -15.32
N SER A 204 -1.04 3.13 -16.49
CA SER A 204 -1.67 1.90 -16.95
C SER A 204 -0.64 0.80 -17.23
N ALA A 205 0.56 1.16 -17.69
CA ALA A 205 1.68 0.23 -17.84
C ALA A 205 2.15 -0.31 -16.48
N ILE A 206 2.21 0.53 -15.43
CA ILE A 206 2.51 0.05 -14.05
C ILE A 206 1.54 -1.07 -13.65
N LEU A 207 0.23 -0.92 -13.91
CA LEU A 207 -0.75 -1.96 -13.59
C LEU A 207 -0.49 -3.27 -14.36
N ALA A 208 -0.10 -3.17 -15.62
CA ALA A 208 0.23 -4.34 -16.44
C ALA A 208 1.49 -5.05 -15.92
N GLU A 209 2.57 -4.33 -15.71
CA GLU A 209 3.83 -4.90 -15.21
C GLU A 209 3.70 -5.43 -13.78
N TRP A 210 2.89 -4.78 -12.94
CA TRP A 210 2.54 -5.26 -11.60
C TRP A 210 1.83 -6.61 -11.66
N SER A 211 0.88 -6.79 -12.56
CA SER A 211 0.20 -8.08 -12.75
C SER A 211 1.16 -9.19 -13.17
N ILE A 212 2.11 -8.88 -14.07
CA ILE A 212 3.14 -9.83 -14.52
C ILE A 212 4.08 -10.17 -13.35
N LEU A 213 4.55 -9.18 -12.60
CA LEU A 213 5.41 -9.38 -11.44
C LEU A 213 4.75 -10.31 -10.42
N LYS A 214 3.48 -10.10 -10.10
CA LYS A 214 2.73 -11.01 -9.20
C LYS A 214 2.71 -12.44 -9.73
N SER A 215 2.38 -12.64 -11.01
CA SER A 215 2.38 -13.99 -11.62
C SER A 215 3.74 -14.66 -11.59
N VAL A 216 4.82 -13.90 -11.76
CA VAL A 216 6.20 -14.40 -11.66
C VAL A 216 6.50 -14.81 -10.21
N LEU A 217 6.19 -13.96 -9.23
CA LEU A 217 6.40 -14.25 -7.81
C LEU A 217 5.58 -15.46 -7.34
N ASP A 218 4.31 -15.56 -7.72
CA ASP A 218 3.46 -16.71 -7.39
C ASP A 218 4.05 -18.03 -7.94
N THR A 219 4.62 -17.98 -9.15
CA THR A 219 5.26 -19.14 -9.78
C THR A 219 6.56 -19.53 -9.09
N LEU A 220 7.36 -18.54 -8.68
CA LEU A 220 8.68 -18.77 -8.08
C LEU A 220 8.62 -19.17 -6.61
N MET A 221 7.60 -18.71 -5.89
CA MET A 221 7.52 -18.82 -4.42
C MET A 221 6.41 -19.77 -3.95
N GLY A 222 5.45 -20.10 -4.81
CA GLY A 222 4.37 -21.04 -4.48
C GLY A 222 3.59 -20.60 -3.24
N LEU A 223 3.63 -21.41 -2.18
CA LEU A 223 2.91 -21.14 -0.93
C LEU A 223 3.53 -20.01 -0.10
N ASP A 224 4.80 -19.66 -0.34
CA ASP A 224 5.52 -18.62 0.38
C ASP A 224 5.31 -17.22 -0.25
N ALA A 225 4.55 -17.13 -1.34
CA ALA A 225 4.24 -15.86 -1.99
C ALA A 225 3.43 -14.94 -1.06
N PRO A 226 3.84 -13.66 -0.90
CA PRO A 226 3.12 -12.74 -0.03
C PRO A 226 1.78 -12.30 -0.65
N SER A 227 0.86 -11.85 0.21
CA SER A 227 -0.40 -11.27 -0.27
C SER A 227 -0.18 -9.87 -0.84
N PHE A 228 -0.67 -9.65 -2.07
CA PHE A 228 -0.58 -8.37 -2.78
C PHE A 228 -1.86 -7.51 -2.70
N ALA A 229 -2.92 -8.00 -2.02
CA ALA A 229 -4.25 -7.41 -2.05
C ALA A 229 -4.31 -5.94 -1.57
N ALA A 230 -3.47 -5.58 -0.58
CA ALA A 230 -3.39 -4.21 -0.09
C ALA A 230 -2.84 -3.25 -1.16
N ILE A 231 -1.80 -3.67 -1.88
CA ILE A 231 -1.19 -2.90 -2.96
C ILE A 231 -2.14 -2.81 -4.15
N ASP A 232 -2.81 -3.92 -4.51
CA ASP A 232 -3.84 -3.95 -5.56
C ASP A 232 -4.93 -2.90 -5.29
N THR A 233 -5.47 -2.89 -4.07
CA THR A 233 -6.50 -1.92 -3.67
C THR A 233 -6.00 -0.48 -3.78
N GLN A 234 -4.76 -0.20 -3.38
CA GLN A 234 -4.18 1.15 -3.50
C GLN A 234 -3.97 1.55 -4.97
N LEU A 235 -3.46 0.65 -5.82
CA LEU A 235 -3.27 0.90 -7.25
C LEU A 235 -4.61 1.15 -7.96
N GLU A 236 -5.66 0.39 -7.63
CA GLU A 236 -7.02 0.61 -8.16
C GLU A 236 -7.61 1.96 -7.74
N ASN A 237 -7.39 2.38 -6.50
CA ASN A 237 -7.81 3.68 -6.00
C ASN A 237 -7.09 4.83 -6.73
N ILE A 238 -5.78 4.68 -6.94
CA ILE A 238 -4.98 5.64 -7.70
C ILE A 238 -5.45 5.67 -9.16
N HIS A 239 -5.67 4.51 -9.78
CA HIS A 239 -6.17 4.39 -11.15
C HIS A 239 -7.48 5.16 -11.32
N THR A 240 -8.43 4.91 -10.43
CA THR A 240 -9.73 5.59 -10.43
C THR A 240 -9.59 7.10 -10.24
N SER A 241 -8.67 7.53 -9.38
CA SER A 241 -8.40 8.95 -9.11
C SER A 241 -7.80 9.66 -10.33
N LEU A 242 -6.79 9.06 -10.97
CA LEU A 242 -6.20 9.57 -12.21
C LEU A 242 -7.20 9.57 -13.37
N LYS A 243 -8.04 8.52 -13.47
CA LYS A 243 -9.11 8.43 -14.46
C LYS A 243 -10.07 9.63 -14.38
N LYS A 244 -10.49 9.96 -13.16
CA LYS A 244 -11.36 11.11 -12.87
C LYS A 244 -10.65 12.45 -13.11
N LEU A 245 -9.41 12.57 -12.64
CA LEU A 245 -8.60 13.79 -12.74
C LEU A 245 -8.39 14.20 -14.21
N TYR A 246 -7.91 13.28 -15.05
CA TYR A 246 -7.63 13.56 -16.45
C TYR A 246 -8.85 13.47 -17.37
N LYS A 247 -10.01 13.05 -16.83
CA LYS A 247 -11.26 12.83 -17.57
C LYS A 247 -11.02 11.91 -18.77
N THR A 248 -10.44 10.75 -18.50
CA THR A 248 -9.89 9.88 -19.56
C THR A 248 -10.94 9.30 -20.50
N ASP A 249 -12.22 9.35 -20.14
CA ASP A 249 -13.33 8.95 -21.01
C ASP A 249 -13.43 9.80 -22.30
N VAL A 250 -12.73 10.95 -22.33
CA VAL A 250 -12.58 11.79 -23.53
C VAL A 250 -11.43 11.30 -24.44
N PHE A 251 -10.44 10.59 -23.90
CA PHE A 251 -9.28 10.10 -24.67
C PHE A 251 -9.62 8.91 -25.57
N THR A 252 -10.72 8.20 -25.28
CA THR A 252 -11.18 7.04 -26.04
C THR A 252 -12.09 7.40 -27.21
N GLN A 253 -12.34 8.68 -27.51
CA GLN A 253 -13.00 9.02 -28.76
C GLN A 253 -12.06 8.67 -29.92
N PRO A 254 -12.38 7.65 -30.74
CA PRO A 254 -11.69 7.48 -32.00
C PRO A 254 -12.02 8.73 -32.82
N VAL A 255 -11.03 9.29 -33.49
CA VAL A 255 -11.27 10.19 -34.62
C VAL A 255 -11.98 9.34 -35.67
N MET A 256 -13.31 9.26 -35.60
CA MET A 256 -14.11 8.50 -36.55
C MET A 256 -14.02 9.21 -37.89
N ALA A 257 -13.30 8.56 -38.81
CA ALA A 257 -13.50 8.75 -40.22
C ALA A 257 -15.01 8.61 -40.51
N THR A 258 -15.55 9.68 -41.07
CA THR A 258 -16.84 9.74 -41.74
C THR A 258 -17.01 8.55 -42.69
N HIS A 259 -18.05 7.73 -42.51
CA HIS A 259 -18.89 7.24 -43.60
C HIS A 259 -20.24 6.73 -43.05
N THR A 260 -21.29 7.46 -43.43
CA THR A 260 -22.69 7.05 -43.52
C THR A 260 -22.86 5.81 -44.38
N SER A 261 -23.74 4.88 -43.96
CA SER A 261 -24.80 4.31 -44.81
C SER A 261 -25.76 3.42 -44.01
N GLU A 262 -27.02 3.50 -44.39
CA GLU A 262 -28.21 2.95 -43.74
C GLU A 262 -28.55 1.51 -44.21
N SER A 263 -29.28 0.81 -43.32
CA SER A 263 -30.48 -0.01 -43.56
C SER A 263 -30.46 -1.49 -44.01
N SER A 264 -31.32 -2.23 -43.28
CA SER A 264 -32.18 -3.38 -43.66
C SER A 264 -31.56 -4.79 -43.68
N ALA A 265 -32.18 -5.87 -43.17
CA ALA A 265 -33.50 -6.07 -42.54
C ALA A 265 -33.57 -7.43 -41.78
N ALA A 266 -34.42 -7.44 -40.75
CA ALA A 266 -35.25 -8.48 -40.13
C ALA A 266 -34.96 -9.99 -40.30
N THR A 267 -35.08 -10.73 -39.20
CA THR A 267 -36.02 -11.87 -39.07
C THR A 267 -36.38 -12.13 -37.59
N THR A 268 -37.68 -12.26 -37.36
CA THR A 268 -38.44 -12.54 -36.12
C THR A 268 -38.28 -14.00 -35.66
N ILE A 269 -38.47 -14.28 -34.36
CA ILE A 269 -39.42 -15.28 -33.79
C ILE A 269 -39.19 -15.49 -32.27
N THR A 270 -40.22 -15.08 -31.52
CA THR A 270 -40.96 -15.80 -30.46
C THR A 270 -40.30 -16.23 -29.14
N THR A 271 -40.89 -15.66 -28.09
CA THR A 271 -40.94 -15.98 -26.67
C THR A 271 -41.26 -17.44 -26.36
N GLN A 272 -40.55 -18.03 -25.38
CA GLN A 272 -41.16 -19.01 -24.46
C GLN A 272 -40.36 -19.12 -23.16
N THR A 273 -41.10 -18.92 -22.06
CA THR A 273 -40.74 -18.99 -20.65
C THR A 273 -40.66 -20.46 -20.21
N LEU A 274 -39.58 -20.86 -19.51
CA LEU A 274 -39.58 -22.07 -18.68
C LEU A 274 -38.74 -21.86 -17.42
N SER A 275 -39.38 -22.19 -16.31
CA SER A 275 -38.96 -22.13 -14.91
C SER A 275 -37.80 -23.10 -14.60
N PHE A 276 -36.91 -22.71 -13.68
CA PHE A 276 -35.97 -23.63 -13.03
C PHE A 276 -36.19 -23.67 -11.51
N THR A 277 -36.44 -24.88 -11.04
CA THR A 277 -36.69 -25.26 -9.65
C THR A 277 -35.37 -25.52 -8.93
N GLN A 278 -35.24 -25.04 -7.69
CA GLN A 278 -34.12 -25.30 -6.78
C GLN A 278 -34.01 -26.79 -6.43
N HIS A 279 -32.81 -27.35 -6.54
CA HIS A 279 -32.44 -28.59 -5.86
C HIS A 279 -31.53 -28.28 -4.66
N LYS A 280 -31.97 -28.72 -3.49
CA LYS A 280 -31.24 -28.80 -2.22
C LYS A 280 -30.21 -29.94 -2.29
N GLU A 281 -28.98 -29.66 -1.89
CA GLU A 281 -28.00 -30.67 -1.48
C GLU A 281 -28.23 -31.05 -0.01
N GLN A 282 -28.17 -32.36 0.26
CA GLN A 282 -28.32 -32.98 1.58
C GLN A 282 -26.94 -33.19 2.19
N GLU A 283 -26.71 -32.62 3.37
CA GLU A 283 -25.57 -32.94 4.23
C GLU A 283 -25.76 -34.29 4.94
N ILE A 284 -24.65 -35.02 5.08
CA ILE A 284 -24.57 -36.30 5.78
C ILE A 284 -24.12 -36.04 7.21
N ASP A 285 -24.92 -36.58 8.13
CA ASP A 285 -24.88 -36.49 9.57
C ASP A 285 -23.68 -37.25 10.18
N MET A 286 -22.88 -36.59 11.03
CA MET A 286 -22.07 -37.25 12.05
C MET A 286 -22.14 -36.46 13.36
N ASN A 287 -23.03 -36.95 14.22
CA ASN A 287 -23.38 -36.46 15.53
C ASN A 287 -22.23 -36.69 16.54
N ILE A 288 -21.60 -35.62 17.03
CA ILE A 288 -20.89 -35.61 18.32
C ILE A 288 -21.59 -34.59 19.21
N VAL A 289 -22.34 -35.10 20.18
CA VAL A 289 -23.10 -34.33 21.16
C VAL A 289 -22.16 -33.83 22.25
N HIS A 290 -21.87 -32.52 22.24
CA HIS A 290 -21.50 -31.77 23.43
C HIS A 290 -22.44 -30.56 23.55
N PRO A 291 -23.04 -30.28 24.71
CA PRO A 291 -23.88 -29.09 24.88
C PRO A 291 -22.98 -27.87 25.09
N SER A 292 -22.45 -27.29 24.02
CA SER A 292 -21.84 -25.96 24.09
C SER A 292 -22.95 -24.92 24.01
N LYS A 293 -23.28 -24.30 25.14
CA LYS A 293 -23.96 -23.00 25.14
C LYS A 293 -22.97 -21.96 24.62
N GLY A 294 -22.74 -21.96 23.31
CA GLY A 294 -21.95 -20.94 22.64
C GLY A 294 -22.61 -19.57 22.75
N PHE A 295 -21.80 -18.52 22.70
CA PHE A 295 -22.28 -17.15 22.60
C PHE A 295 -23.12 -17.01 21.32
N GLN A 296 -24.42 -16.74 21.46
CA GLN A 296 -25.36 -16.62 20.34
C GLN A 296 -25.84 -15.18 20.25
N VAL A 297 -25.33 -14.45 19.26
CA VAL A 297 -25.69 -13.04 19.04
C VAL A 297 -27.11 -12.94 18.52
N GLN A 298 -28.00 -12.30 19.29
CA GLN A 298 -29.36 -12.03 18.86
C GLN A 298 -29.44 -10.61 18.25
N PRO A 299 -29.80 -10.45 16.96
CA PRO A 299 -29.65 -9.19 16.22
C PRO A 299 -30.56 -8.04 16.69
N GLN A 300 -31.49 -8.28 17.63
CA GLN A 300 -32.45 -7.27 18.10
C GLN A 300 -32.33 -6.92 19.59
N ASN A 301 -31.31 -7.41 20.32
CA ASN A 301 -31.24 -7.20 21.76
C ASN A 301 -29.80 -7.00 22.28
N HIS A 302 -29.25 -5.80 22.03
CA HIS A 302 -27.88 -5.44 22.41
C HIS A 302 -27.59 -5.60 23.91
N LEU A 303 -28.57 -5.32 24.78
CA LEU A 303 -28.44 -5.49 26.23
C LEU A 303 -28.30 -6.97 26.62
N ALA A 304 -29.10 -7.85 26.02
CA ALA A 304 -29.03 -9.29 26.27
C ALA A 304 -27.71 -9.88 25.76
N ASN A 305 -27.23 -9.44 24.59
CA ASN A 305 -25.94 -9.86 24.04
C ASN A 305 -24.78 -9.40 24.94
N ARG A 306 -24.82 -8.17 25.45
CA ARG A 306 -23.81 -7.66 26.39
C ARG A 306 -23.78 -8.49 27.67
N GLU A 307 -24.94 -8.80 28.24
CA GLU A 307 -25.02 -9.61 29.46
C GLU A 307 -24.48 -11.03 29.25
N GLN A 308 -24.80 -11.65 28.11
CA GLN A 308 -24.25 -12.95 27.73
C GLN A 308 -22.72 -12.91 27.56
N ALA A 309 -22.18 -11.86 26.94
CA ALA A 309 -20.74 -11.69 26.77
C ALA A 309 -20.03 -11.55 28.12
N MET A 310 -20.61 -10.80 29.06
CA MET A 310 -20.05 -10.63 30.41
C MET A 310 -20.05 -11.93 31.21
N ARG A 311 -21.07 -12.79 31.06
CA ARG A 311 -21.08 -14.12 31.72
C ARG A 311 -19.97 -15.03 31.20
N VAL A 312 -19.77 -15.07 29.89
CA VAL A 312 -18.68 -15.86 29.27
C VAL A 312 -17.32 -15.35 29.72
N LEU A 313 -17.12 -14.03 29.80
CA LEU A 313 -15.88 -13.44 30.32
C LEU A 313 -15.62 -13.82 31.79
N GLN A 314 -16.67 -13.88 32.62
CA GLN A 314 -16.55 -14.33 34.00
C GLN A 314 -16.14 -15.80 34.09
N GLU A 315 -16.75 -16.67 33.29
CA GLU A 315 -16.40 -18.11 33.24
C GLU A 315 -14.93 -18.32 32.83
N ILE A 316 -14.45 -17.55 31.85
CA ILE A 316 -13.05 -17.58 31.42
C ILE A 316 -12.12 -17.08 32.54
N SER A 317 -12.49 -15.97 33.20
CA SER A 317 -11.73 -15.43 34.33
C SER A 317 -11.59 -16.44 35.48
N ASP A 318 -12.68 -17.11 35.84
CA ASP A 318 -12.71 -18.10 36.92
C ASP A 318 -11.85 -19.33 36.57
N TYR A 319 -11.85 -19.75 35.29
CA TYR A 319 -10.98 -20.82 34.79
C TYR A 319 -9.49 -20.47 34.92
N PHE A 320 -9.09 -19.28 34.45
CA PHE A 320 -7.69 -18.84 34.57
C PHE A 320 -7.28 -18.61 36.02
N GLN A 321 -8.19 -18.17 36.89
CA GLN A 321 -7.89 -18.03 38.31
C GLN A 321 -7.66 -19.38 39.00
N ALA A 322 -8.42 -20.41 38.62
CA ALA A 322 -8.29 -21.75 39.19
C ALA A 322 -7.04 -22.49 38.71
N ASN A 323 -6.68 -22.32 37.43
CA ASN A 323 -5.59 -23.07 36.80
C ASN A 323 -4.26 -22.29 36.75
N GLU A 324 -4.30 -20.96 36.73
CA GLU A 324 -3.13 -20.08 36.61
C GLU A 324 -3.26 -18.83 37.49
N PRO A 325 -3.24 -18.96 38.84
CA PRO A 325 -3.53 -17.87 39.78
C PRO A 325 -2.53 -16.70 39.73
N HIS A 326 -1.36 -16.90 39.11
CA HIS A 326 -0.32 -15.87 38.92
C HIS A 326 -0.21 -15.40 37.47
N SER A 327 -1.11 -15.83 36.58
CA SER A 327 -1.13 -15.38 35.20
C SER A 327 -1.64 -13.95 35.11
N PRO A 328 -0.92 -13.06 34.39
CA PRO A 328 -1.39 -11.69 34.14
C PRO A 328 -2.74 -11.68 33.41
N VAL A 329 -3.08 -12.74 32.68
CA VAL A 329 -4.36 -12.90 31.97
C VAL A 329 -5.54 -12.94 32.94
N SER A 330 -5.46 -13.71 34.04
CA SER A 330 -6.52 -13.77 35.06
C SER A 330 -6.77 -12.39 35.68
N TYR A 331 -5.69 -11.69 36.04
CA TYR A 331 -5.77 -10.35 36.62
C TYR A 331 -6.37 -9.32 35.65
N MET A 332 -5.99 -9.35 34.37
CA MET A 332 -6.49 -8.44 33.35
C MET A 332 -7.97 -8.68 33.02
N LEU A 333 -8.41 -9.94 32.99
CA LEU A 333 -9.82 -10.29 32.78
C LEU A 333 -10.69 -9.80 33.94
N GLN A 334 -10.28 -10.01 35.19
CA GLN A 334 -10.98 -9.48 36.37
C GLN A 334 -11.08 -7.95 36.36
N LYS A 335 -9.99 -7.26 35.98
CA LYS A 335 -9.95 -5.80 35.87
C LYS A 335 -10.91 -5.30 34.78
N THR A 336 -10.96 -6.00 33.64
CA THR A 336 -11.87 -5.71 32.52
C THR A 336 -13.34 -5.88 32.91
N ILE A 337 -13.66 -6.95 33.66
CA ILE A 337 -15.03 -7.18 34.16
C ILE A 337 -15.46 -6.07 35.12
N LYS A 338 -14.56 -5.65 36.02
CA LYS A 338 -14.79 -4.54 36.96
C LYS A 338 -15.02 -3.22 36.23
N TRP A 339 -14.27 -2.93 35.17
CA TRP A 339 -14.43 -1.72 34.36
C TRP A 339 -15.73 -1.71 33.56
N SER A 340 -16.16 -2.85 33.03
CA SER A 340 -17.42 -2.96 32.28
C SER A 340 -18.67 -2.58 33.09
N GLN A 341 -18.59 -2.69 34.42
CA GLN A 341 -19.67 -2.37 35.35
C GLN A 341 -19.62 -0.93 35.88
N MET A 342 -18.56 -0.18 35.58
CA MET A 342 -18.39 1.21 36.05
C MET A 342 -18.89 2.22 35.02
N PRO A 343 -19.57 3.30 35.43
CA PRO A 343 -19.86 4.41 34.54
C PRO A 343 -18.56 5.14 34.16
N LEU A 344 -18.50 5.65 32.92
CA LEU A 344 -17.30 6.20 32.30
C LEU A 344 -16.54 7.22 33.17
N HIS A 345 -17.26 8.09 33.88
CA HIS A 345 -16.67 9.13 34.73
C HIS A 345 -15.97 8.56 35.98
N GLU A 346 -16.47 7.46 36.55
CA GLU A 346 -15.80 6.78 37.67
C GLU A 346 -14.56 6.00 37.20
N TRP A 347 -14.65 5.39 36.02
CA TRP A 347 -13.51 4.72 35.40
C TRP A 347 -12.37 5.71 35.09
N LEU A 348 -12.69 6.85 34.46
CA LEU A 348 -11.72 7.91 34.16
C LEU A 348 -11.02 8.40 35.43
N ASN A 349 -11.76 8.63 36.51
CA ASN A 349 -11.18 9.05 37.79
C ASN A 349 -10.29 7.97 38.46
N GLN A 350 -10.52 6.69 38.21
CA GLN A 350 -9.68 5.61 38.74
C GLN A 350 -8.41 5.37 37.91
N VAL A 351 -8.50 5.57 36.59
CA VAL A 351 -7.39 5.35 35.64
C VAL A 351 -6.49 6.58 35.55
N ILE A 352 -7.06 7.78 35.68
CA ILE A 352 -6.33 9.06 35.61
C ILE A 352 -6.06 9.53 37.04
N LYS A 353 -4.98 9.03 37.65
CA LYS A 353 -4.53 9.49 38.97
C LYS A 353 -3.39 10.51 38.95
N ASN A 354 -2.80 10.79 37.78
CA ASN A 354 -1.80 11.83 37.59
C ASN A 354 -2.11 12.58 36.29
N GLU A 355 -1.80 13.87 36.23
CA GLU A 355 -2.21 14.87 35.23
C GLU A 355 -1.74 14.65 33.78
N ASN A 356 -1.47 13.41 33.35
CA ASN A 356 -1.26 13.05 31.95
C ASN A 356 -2.06 11.79 31.55
N PRO A 357 -3.33 11.95 31.15
CA PRO A 357 -4.27 10.83 30.91
C PRO A 357 -4.02 10.05 29.61
N LEU A 358 -3.29 10.60 28.64
CA LEU A 358 -3.12 9.98 27.32
C LEU A 358 -2.06 8.88 27.28
N HIS A 359 -0.93 9.09 27.97
CA HIS A 359 0.23 8.21 27.88
C HIS A 359 0.00 6.83 28.50
N ASN A 360 -0.62 6.78 29.69
CA ASN A 360 -0.87 5.51 30.41
C ASN A 360 -2.01 4.67 29.80
N VAL A 361 -2.97 5.30 29.11
CA VAL A 361 -4.04 4.56 28.41
C VAL A 361 -3.49 3.89 27.15
N GLN A 362 -2.52 4.51 26.48
CA GLN A 362 -1.86 3.98 25.28
C GLN A 362 -0.95 2.78 25.62
N GLU A 363 -0.18 2.86 26.70
CA GLU A 363 0.69 1.77 27.15
C GLU A 363 -0.12 0.53 27.60
N LEU A 364 -1.23 0.73 28.30
CA LEU A 364 -2.04 -0.36 28.86
C LEU A 364 -2.98 -1.04 27.83
N LEU A 365 -3.26 -0.38 26.70
CA LEU A 365 -4.02 -0.91 25.56
C LEU A 365 -3.11 -1.54 24.48
N GLY A 366 -1.79 -1.56 24.68
CA GLY A 366 -0.83 -2.12 23.72
C GLY A 366 -0.74 -1.34 22.41
N VAL A 367 -1.15 -0.06 22.42
CA VAL A 367 -1.03 0.82 21.26
C VAL A 367 0.31 1.52 21.37
N GLN A 368 1.29 1.08 20.57
CA GLN A 368 2.55 1.79 20.42
C GLN A 368 2.28 3.22 19.94
N GLN A 369 2.76 4.22 20.69
CA GLN A 369 2.83 5.59 20.23
C GLN A 369 3.80 5.67 19.06
N ALA A 370 3.30 6.00 17.87
CA ALA A 370 4.08 6.83 16.97
C ALA A 370 3.87 8.27 17.44
N ASN A 371 4.94 8.82 18.03
CA ASN A 371 5.03 10.17 18.55
C ASN A 371 4.64 11.23 17.53
N GLU A 372 3.69 12.06 17.93
CA GLU A 372 3.75 13.51 17.79
C GLU A 372 3.41 14.00 19.22
N SER A 373 4.34 14.44 20.07
CA SER A 373 5.07 15.72 20.01
C SER A 373 4.31 16.74 19.17
N ASN A 374 3.44 17.52 19.79
CA ASN A 374 3.77 18.90 20.19
C ASN A 374 4.44 19.64 19.02
N ASP A 375 3.88 20.70 18.48
CA ASP A 375 3.28 21.79 19.24
C ASP A 375 2.68 22.79 18.24
N TRP A 376 1.60 23.45 18.67
CA TRP A 376 0.93 24.64 18.11
C TRP A 376 -0.08 24.47 16.97
#